data_AF-A0A3D0RM89-F1
#
_entry.id   AF-A0A3D0RM89-F1
#
_cell.length_a   1.000
_cell.length_b   1.000
_cell.length_c   1.000
_cell.angle_alpha   90.00
_cell.angle_beta   90.00
_cell.angle_gamma   90.00
#
_symmetry.space_group_name_H-M   'P 1'
#
loop_
_entity.id
_entity.type
_entity.pdbx_description
1 polymer ?
#
loop_
_entity_poly.entity_id
_entity_poly.type
_entity_poly.pdbx_seq_one_letter_code
_entity_poly.pdbx_strand_id
1 'polypeptide(L)' 'NEINTLRNKYFGQQGELFKRREAIMKPIQDDIYNAVKEIAAVNSYQAVVDRASATSIIFASPDIDISDQVLSRLGY' A
#
# COMPACT_ATOMS: atom_id res chain seq x y z
N ASN A 1 20.01 26.30 -17.54
CA ASN A 1 18.80 26.41 -18.37
C ASN A 1 17.55 26.18 -17.55
N GLU A 2 16.65 27.16 -17.58
CA GLU A 2 15.36 27.23 -16.89
C GLU A 2 14.46 26.00 -17.10
N ILE A 3 14.57 25.35 -18.26
CA ILE A 3 13.91 24.07 -18.58
C ILE A 3 14.23 22.98 -17.54
N ASN A 4 15.47 22.89 -17.06
CA ASN A 4 15.85 21.89 -16.05
C ASN A 4 15.23 22.19 -14.69
N THR A 5 15.11 23.48 -14.33
CA THR A 5 14.45 23.92 -13.10
C THR A 5 12.96 23.58 -13.15
N LEU A 6 12.28 23.89 -14.27
CA LEU A 6 10.87 23.53 -14.49
C LEU A 6 10.65 22.01 -14.46
N ARG A 7 11.51 21.25 -15.15
CA ARG A 7 11.46 19.78 -15.14
C ARG A 7 11.58 19.22 -13.72
N ASN A 8 12.52 19.71 -12.92
CA ASN A 8 12.68 19.27 -11.55
C ASN A 8 11.52 19.71 -10.64
N LYS A 9 10.96 20.91 -10.84
CA LYS A 9 9.81 21.41 -10.08
C LYS A 9 8.58 20.51 -10.24
N TYR A 10 8.28 20.06 -11.45
CA TYR A 10 7.09 19.25 -11.70
C TYR A 10 7.35 17.74 -11.59
N PHE A 11 8.50 17.27 -12.08
CA PHE A 11 8.80 15.84 -12.27
C PHE A 11 10.04 15.34 -11.52
N GLY A 12 10.68 16.18 -10.70
CA GLY A 12 11.73 15.74 -9.79
C GLY A 12 11.17 14.87 -8.66
N GLN A 13 12.06 14.27 -7.86
CA GLN A 13 11.66 13.36 -6.76
C GLN A 13 10.74 14.02 -5.73
N GLN A 14 10.85 15.34 -5.53
CA GLN A 14 9.94 16.12 -4.66
C GLN A 14 9.07 17.10 -5.46
N GLY A 15 8.93 16.85 -6.76
CA GLY A 15 8.15 17.67 -7.67
C GLY A 15 6.65 17.55 -7.42
N GLU A 16 5.88 18.46 -8.01
CA GLU A 16 4.42 18.50 -7.81
C GLU A 16 3.73 17.18 -8.20
N LEU A 17 4.19 16.48 -9.24
CA LEU A 17 3.60 15.20 -9.63
C LEU A 17 3.74 14.15 -8.53
N PHE A 18 4.92 14.04 -7.93
CA PHE A 18 5.17 13.11 -6.83
C PHE A 18 4.28 13.44 -5.63
N LYS A 19 4.25 14.72 -5.22
CA LYS A 19 3.42 15.17 -4.08
C LYS A 19 1.94 14.89 -4.29
N ARG A 20 1.43 15.11 -5.51
CA ARG A 20 0.02 14.80 -5.83
C ARG A 20 -0.26 13.30 -5.77
N ARG A 21 0.64 12.47 -6.30
CA ARG A 21 0.51 11.01 -6.19
C ARG A 21 0.53 10.55 -4.74
N GLU A 22 1.46 11.07 -3.95
CA GLU A 22 1.57 10.77 -2.52
C GLU A 22 0.31 11.18 -1.76
N ALA A 23 -0.22 12.39 -2.00
CA ALA A 23 -1.44 12.86 -1.35
C ALA A 23 -2.68 11.99 -1.64
N ILE A 24 -2.72 11.33 -2.80
CA ILE A 24 -3.80 10.40 -3.17
C ILE A 24 -3.52 8.99 -2.65
N MET A 25 -2.27 8.53 -2.71
CA MET A 25 -1.92 7.16 -2.35
C MET A 25 -1.81 6.93 -0.85
N LYS A 26 -1.33 7.92 -0.11
CA LYS A 26 -1.17 7.84 1.34
C LYS A 26 -2.47 7.46 2.05
N PRO A 27 -3.62 8.13 1.82
CA PRO A 27 -4.86 7.75 2.50
C PRO A 27 -5.30 6.31 2.16
N ILE A 28 -5.17 5.88 0.90
CA ILE A 28 -5.51 4.51 0.49
C ILE A 28 -4.62 3.48 1.20
N GLN A 29 -3.31 3.76 1.31
CA GLN A 29 -2.39 2.90 2.04
C GLN A 29 -2.72 2.86 3.53
N ASP A 30 -3.12 3.98 4.13
CA ASP A 30 -3.50 4.07 5.53
C ASP A 30 -4.80 3.29 5.80
N ASP A 31 -5.78 3.37 4.91
CA ASP A 31 -7.03 2.60 4.99
C ASP A 31 -6.76 1.09 4.90
N ILE A 32 -5.94 0.65 3.95
CA ILE A 32 -5.52 -0.76 3.82
C ILE A 32 -4.78 -1.21 5.09
N TYR A 33 -3.84 -0.40 5.59
CA TYR A 33 -3.09 -0.72 6.80
C TYR A 33 -4.00 -0.92 8.01
N ASN A 34 -4.98 -0.02 8.19
CA ASN A 34 -5.94 -0.11 9.29
C ASN A 34 -6.83 -1.35 9.14
N ALA A 35 -7.35 -1.62 7.94
CA ALA A 35 -8.16 -2.81 7.69
C ALA A 35 -7.39 -4.11 8.00
N VAL A 36 -6.14 -4.23 7.53
CA VAL A 36 -5.26 -5.37 7.83
C VAL A 36 -5.01 -5.50 9.33
N LYS A 37 -4.71 -4.39 10.02
CA LYS A 37 -4.45 -4.38 11.47
C LYS A 37 -5.66 -4.86 12.26
N GLU A 38 -6.86 -4.40 11.90
CA GLU A 38 -8.07 -4.80 12.59
C GLU A 38 -8.45 -6.27 12.33
N ILE A 39 -8.25 -6.76 11.11
CA ILE A 39 -8.44 -8.19 10.78
C ILE A 39 -7.45 -9.05 11.58
N ALA A 40 -6.19 -8.63 11.63
CA ALA A 40 -5.16 -9.31 12.41
C ALA A 40 -5.50 -9.35 13.91
N ALA A 41 -6.02 -8.26 14.47
CA ALA A 41 -6.43 -8.21 15.87
C ALA A 41 -7.60 -9.15 16.17
N VAL A 42 -8.64 -9.15 15.34
CA VAL A 42 -9.84 -10.02 15.51
C VAL A 42 -9.47 -11.49 15.40
N ASN A 43 -8.61 -11.86 14.45
CA ASN A 43 -8.20 -13.23 14.20
C ASN A 43 -6.94 -13.65 14.97
N SER A 44 -6.43 -12.79 15.86
CA SER A 44 -5.21 -13.03 16.63
C SER A 44 -3.99 -13.41 15.77
N TYR A 45 -3.82 -12.76 14.61
CA TYR A 45 -2.61 -12.92 13.79
C TYR A 45 -1.47 -12.10 14.36
N GLN A 46 -0.30 -12.72 14.49
CA GLN A 46 0.91 -12.05 14.97
C GLN A 46 1.60 -11.27 13.85
N ALA A 47 1.40 -11.68 12.60
CA ALA A 47 1.96 -11.03 11.41
C ALA A 47 1.07 -11.25 10.19
N VAL A 48 1.09 -10.28 9.29
CA VAL A 48 0.54 -10.37 7.94
C VAL A 48 1.66 -9.98 6.98
N VAL A 49 1.85 -10.76 5.92
CA VAL A 49 2.92 -10.55 4.94
C VAL A 49 2.30 -10.27 3.59
N ASP A 50 2.80 -9.23 2.91
CA ASP A 50 2.45 -8.98 1.52
C ASP A 50 3.11 -10.01 0.61
N ARG A 51 2.28 -10.88 0.02
CA ARG A 51 2.71 -11.95 -0.87
C ARG A 51 3.42 -11.43 -2.13
N ALA A 52 3.05 -10.26 -2.64
CA ALA A 52 3.62 -9.75 -3.89
C ALA A 52 5.06 -9.25 -3.72
N SER A 53 5.41 -8.74 -2.54
CA SER A 53 6.76 -8.28 -2.20
C SER A 53 7.61 -9.33 -1.45
N ALA A 54 7.01 -10.45 -1.02
CA ALA A 54 7.70 -11.48 -0.25
C ALA A 54 8.58 -12.40 -1.13
N THR A 55 9.84 -12.03 -1.29
CA THR A 55 10.84 -12.79 -2.08
C THR A 55 11.14 -14.20 -1.54
N SER A 56 10.87 -14.46 -0.26
CA SER A 56 11.22 -15.73 0.41
C SER A 56 10.08 -16.75 0.51
N ILE A 57 8.86 -16.40 0.08
CA ILE A 57 7.72 -17.32 0.13
C ILE A 57 7.69 -18.16 -1.15
N ILE A 58 8.08 -19.43 -1.04
CA ILE A 58 8.03 -20.40 -2.15
C ILE A 58 6.59 -20.90 -2.36
N PHE A 59 5.86 -21.12 -1.26
CA PHE A 59 4.46 -21.55 -1.28
C PHE A 59 3.73 -21.03 -0.04
N ALA A 60 2.48 -20.64 -0.23
CA ALA A 60 1.51 -20.31 0.81
C ALA A 60 0.16 -20.88 0.39
N SER A 61 -0.57 -21.52 1.31
CA SER A 61 -1.92 -22.02 1.01
C SER A 61 -2.84 -20.84 0.66
N PRO A 62 -3.75 -20.96 -0.32
CA PRO A 62 -4.79 -19.96 -0.53
C PRO A 62 -5.63 -19.67 0.72
N ASP A 63 -5.76 -20.63 1.64
CA ASP A 63 -6.58 -20.49 2.85
C ASP A 63 -6.07 -19.43 3.83
N ILE A 64 -4.80 -19.01 3.70
CA ILE A 64 -4.23 -17.94 4.54
C ILE A 64 -4.34 -16.56 3.88
N ASP A 65 -4.91 -16.47 2.68
CA ASP A 65 -5.11 -15.22 1.97
C ASP A 65 -6.31 -14.47 2.57
N ILE A 66 -6.06 -13.24 3.03
CA ILE A 66 -7.08 -12.37 3.63
C ILE A 66 -7.46 -11.20 2.72
N SER A 67 -7.03 -11.19 1.46
CA SER A 67 -7.26 -10.08 0.53
C SER A 67 -8.74 -9.73 0.40
N ASP A 68 -9.62 -10.71 0.27
CA ASP A 68 -11.07 -10.50 0.19
C ASP A 68 -11.66 -9.94 1.49
N GLN A 69 -11.12 -10.34 2.65
CA GLN A 69 -11.55 -9.80 3.94
C GLN A 69 -11.16 -8.32 4.06
N VAL A 70 -9.97 -7.96 3.58
CA VAL A 70 -9.50 -6.56 3.54
C VAL A 70 -10.41 -5.75 2.63
N LEU A 71 -10.71 -6.24 1.42
CA LEU A 71 -11.61 -5.57 0.47
C LEU A 71 -13.01 -5.37 1.05
N SER A 72 -13.60 -6.42 1.62
CA SER A 72 -14.92 -6.35 2.26
C SER A 72 -14.96 -5.32 3.38
N ARG A 73 -13.90 -5.20 4.17
CA ARG A 73 -13.81 -4.21 5.26
C ARG A 73 -13.67 -2.77 4.75
N LEU A 74 -13.08 -2.59 3.57
CA LEU A 74 -13.02 -1.32 2.86
C LEU A 74 -14.31 -1.00 2.09
N GLY A 75 -15.25 -1.95 2.02
CA GLY A 75 -16.56 -1.79 1.36
C GLY A 75 -16.59 -2.16 -0.13
N TYR A 76 -15.67 -3.01 -0.59
CA TYR A 76 -15.61 -3.54 -1.96
C TYR A 76 -16.11 -4.99 -2.05
#